data_AF-A0A7X3HH01-F1
#
_entry.id   AF-A0A7X3HH01-F1
#
_cell.length_a   1.000
_cell.length_b   1.000
_cell.length_c   1.000
_cell.angle_alpha   90.00
_cell.angle_beta   90.00
_cell.angle_gamma   90.00
#
_symmetry.space_group_name_H-M   'P 1'
#
loop_
_entity.id
_entity.type
_entity.pdbx_description
1 polymer ?
#
loop_
_entity_poly.entity_id
_entity_poly.type
_entity_poly.pdbx_seq_one_letter_code
_entity_poly.pdbx_strand_id
1 'polypeptide(L)' 'MKHGRTVIFHIDVNSAFLSWEAVYRLHHLGGKEDLRNMVSAVGGDMAMRHGI' A
#
# COMPACT_ATOMS: atom_id res chain seq x y z
N MET A 1 -25.72 -32.30 10.66
CA MET A 1 -24.59 -31.51 11.20
C MET A 1 -24.70 -30.11 10.60
N LYS A 2 -25.00 -29.08 11.41
CA LYS A 2 -25.09 -27.70 10.90
C LYS A 2 -23.66 -27.22 10.63
N HIS A 3 -23.30 -27.09 9.37
CA HIS A 3 -22.08 -26.37 9.00
C HIS A 3 -22.29 -24.92 9.47
N GLY A 4 -21.52 -24.48 10.47
CA GLY A 4 -21.45 -23.07 10.81
C GLY A 4 -21.06 -22.29 9.56
N ARG A 5 -21.66 -21.12 9.32
CA ARG A 5 -21.29 -20.31 8.15
C ARG A 5 -19.83 -19.89 8.30
N THR A 6 -18.98 -20.37 7.41
CA THR A 6 -17.61 -19.88 7.26
C THR A 6 -17.68 -18.45 6.75
N VAL A 7 -17.11 -17.52 7.52
CA VAL A 7 -16.95 -16.12 7.12
C VAL A 7 -15.50 -15.92 6.69
N ILE A 8 -15.29 -15.47 5.45
CA ILE A 8 -13.96 -15.18 4.90
C ILE A 8 -13.85 -13.67 4.69
N PHE A 9 -12.81 -13.07 5.26
CA PHE A 9 -12.49 -11.67 5.04
C PHE A 9 -11.40 -11.56 3.97
N HIS A 10 -11.74 -11.00 2.82
CA HIS A 10 -10.75 -10.53 1.86
C HIS A 10 -10.38 -9.10 2.26
N ILE A 11 -9.12 -8.90 2.62
CA ILE A 11 -8.57 -7.58 2.94
C ILE A 11 -7.51 -7.28 1.90
N ASP A 12 -7.66 -6.16 1.21
CA ASP A 12 -6.69 -5.63 0.26
C ASP A 12 -6.54 -4.13 0.50
N VAL A 13 -5.41 -3.56 0.05
CA VAL A 13 -5.11 -2.14 0.19
C VAL A 13 -5.09 -1.47 -1.18
N ASN A 14 -5.75 -0.31 -1.28
CA ASN A 14 -5.66 0.50 -2.48
C ASN A 14 -4.23 1.04 -2.64
N SER A 15 -3.66 0.86 -3.84
CA SER A 15 -2.38 1.46 -4.23
C SER A 15 -1.24 1.15 -3.24
N ALA A 16 -1.08 -0.13 -2.86
CA ALA A 16 -0.18 -0.61 -1.80
C ALA A 16 1.20 0.09 -1.78
N PHE A 17 1.92 0.08 -2.90
CA PHE A 17 3.26 0.67 -3.01
C PHE A 17 3.27 2.17 -2.74
N LEU A 18 2.29 2.90 -3.27
CA LEU A 18 2.17 4.34 -3.09
C LEU A 18 1.85 4.68 -1.64
N SER A 19 0.93 3.93 -1.04
CA SER A 19 0.53 4.12 0.35
C SER A 19 1.70 3.86 1.31
N TRP A 20 2.49 2.81 1.06
CA TRP A 20 3.68 2.51 1.85
C TRP A 20 4.78 3.57 1.70
N GLU A 21 5.09 3.95 0.46
CA GLU A 21 6.12 4.96 0.17
C GLU A 21 5.76 6.32 0.77
N ALA A 22 4.48 6.73 0.72
CA ALA A 22 4.02 7.98 1.31
C ALA A 22 4.30 8.03 2.83
N VAL A 23 3.92 6.98 3.55
CA VAL A 23 4.16 6.87 5.00
C VAL A 23 5.66 6.79 5.29
N TYR A 24 6.42 6.00 4.52
CA TYR A 24 7.86 5.88 4.69
C TYR A 24 8.57 7.23 4.54
N ARG A 25 8.26 7.99 3.48
CA ARG A 25 8.80 9.34 3.26
C ARG A 25 8.51 10.27 4.42
N LEU A 26 7.26 10.31 4.90
CA LEU A 26 6.85 11.19 5.99
C LEU A 26 7.57 10.85 7.30
N HIS A 27 7.57 9.57 7.68
CA HIS A 27 7.98 9.16 9.03
C HIS A 27 9.47 8.82 9.15
N HIS A 28 10.11 8.37 8.07
CA HIS A 28 11.50 7.89 8.11
C HIS A 28 12.47 8.81 7.37
N LEU A 29 12.00 9.51 6.33
CA LEU A 29 12.84 10.40 5.53
C LEU A 29 12.61 11.90 5.83
N GLY A 30 11.69 12.23 6.75
CA GLY A 30 11.38 13.62 7.12
C GLY A 30 10.67 14.41 6.01
N GLY A 31 10.00 13.72 5.09
CA GLY A 31 9.15 14.33 4.07
C GLY A 31 8.04 15.17 4.69
N LYS A 32 7.67 16.25 4.01
CA LYS A 32 6.63 17.21 4.48
C LYS A 32 5.32 17.10 3.71
N GLU A 33 5.36 16.46 2.55
CA GLU A 33 4.21 16.30 1.67
C GLU A 33 3.80 14.83 1.62
N ASP A 34 2.50 14.61 1.70
CA ASP A 34 1.91 13.29 1.59
C ASP A 34 1.47 13.04 0.16
N LEU A 35 2.12 12.09 -0.50
CA LEU A 35 1.85 11.71 -1.90
C LEU A 35 0.40 11.27 -2.13
N ARG A 36 -0.32 10.88 -1.08
CA ARG A 36 -1.74 10.47 -1.16
C ARG A 36 -2.69 11.65 -1.37
N ASN A 37 -2.23 12.87 -1.07
CA ASN A 37 -3.03 14.10 -1.22
C ASN A 37 -2.78 14.81 -2.56
N MET A 38 -2.05 14.18 -3.48
CA MET A 38 -1.72 14.73 -4.78
C MET A 38 -1.81 13.67 -5.88
N VAL A 39 -1.84 14.13 -7.13
CA VAL A 39 -1.77 13.22 -8.28
C VAL A 39 -0.40 12.57 -8.31
N SER A 40 -0.36 11.26 -8.08
CA SER A 40 0.86 10.50 -7.86
C SER A 40 0.77 9.15 -8.59
N ALA A 41 1.92 8.66 -9.06
CA ALA A 41 2.05 7.34 -9.67
C ALA A 41 3.35 6.67 -9.22
N VAL A 42 3.35 5.33 -9.16
CA VAL A 42 4.56 4.54 -8.88
C VAL A 42 5.20 4.16 -10.21
N GLY A 43 6.43 4.63 -10.44
CA GLY A 43 7.26 4.29 -11.60
C GLY A 43 8.51 3.50 -11.22
N GLY A 44 9.36 3.18 -12.21
CA GLY A 44 10.62 2.46 -12.02
C GLY A 44 10.69 1.13 -12.77
N ASP A 45 11.85 0.48 -12.73
CA ASP A 45 12.06 -0.81 -13.36
C ASP A 45 11.28 -1.91 -12.63
N MET A 46 10.47 -2.66 -13.39
CA MET A 46 9.73 -3.80 -12.87
C MET A 46 10.63 -4.88 -12.30
N ALA A 47 11.82 -5.08 -12.86
CA ALA A 47 12.78 -6.09 -12.39
C ALA A 47 13.35 -5.76 -11.01
N MET A 48 13.34 -4.48 -10.63
CA MET A 48 13.80 -3.99 -9.33
C MET A 48 12.68 -3.96 -8.27
N ARG A 49 11.46 -4.38 -8.63
CA ARG A 49 10.38 -4.45 -7.65
C ARG A 49 10.62 -5.60 -6.69
N HIS A 50 10.63 -5.27 -5.41
CA HIS A 50 10.53 -6.24 -4.32
C HIS A 50 9.14 -6.14 -3.68
N GLY A 51 8.71 -7.19 -2.98
CA GLY A 51 7.46 -7.14 -2.22
C GLY A 51 7.49 -6.01 -1.18
N ILE A 52 6.31 -5.50 -0.83
CA ILE A 52 6.11 -4.57 0.29
C ILE A 52 6.12 -5.36 1.58
#